data_AF-A0A3D1PEU3-F1
#
_entry.id   AF-A0A3D1PEU3-F1
#
_cell.length_a   1.000
_cell.length_b   1.000
_cell.length_c   1.000
_cell.angle_alpha   90.00
_cell.angle_beta   90.00
_cell.angle_gamma   90.00
#
_symmetry.space_group_name_H-M   'P 1'
#
loop_
_entity.id
_entity.type
_entity.pdbx_description
1 polymer ?
#
loop_
_entity_poly.entity_id
_entity_poly.type
_entity_poly.pdbx_seq_one_letter_code
_entity_poly.pdbx_strand_id
1 'polypeptide(L)'
;QVVLIAVGSDERLGIAPGQPDRLPAPSAMTYWTQQSWFTGGESLAYMTHHFLSRQMVIPVADFWAIGVAIVLGKITFLVLKRQSLLSPKLCLQILTCSLGTAIVYGIVVAQVYISAGVLLPWFLPSSVFLAYVISATRKQNHA
;
A
#
# COMPACT_ATOMS: atom_id res chain seq x y z
N GLN A 1 -15.80 22.78 17.64
CA GLN A 1 -16.62 21.67 18.16
C GLN A 1 -17.68 21.35 17.12
N VAL A 2 -17.79 20.10 16.68
CA VAL A 2 -18.81 19.66 15.71
C VAL A 2 -19.78 18.75 16.43
N VAL A 3 -21.07 19.04 16.32
CA VAL A 3 -22.15 18.20 16.86
C VAL A 3 -22.88 17.60 15.68
N LEU A 4 -22.92 16.27 15.62
CA LEU A 4 -23.68 15.51 14.63
C LEU A 4 -25.00 15.08 15.27
N ILE A 5 -26.11 15.40 14.61
CA ILE A 5 -27.44 14.91 14.97
C ILE A 5 -27.82 13.91 13.88
N ALA A 6 -27.93 12.64 14.27
CA ALA A 6 -28.30 11.56 13.37
C ALA A 6 -29.34 10.67 14.04
N VAL A 7 -30.13 9.99 13.21
CA VAL A 7 -31.12 9.02 13.68
C VAL A 7 -30.39 7.75 14.12
N GLY A 8 -30.86 7.14 15.22
CA GLY A 8 -30.34 5.87 15.72
C GLY A 8 -30.84 4.67 14.91
N SER A 9 -30.94 3.50 15.55
CA SER A 9 -31.31 2.23 14.91
C SER A 9 -32.82 2.05 14.60
N ASP A 10 -33.57 3.14 14.47
CA ASP A 10 -35.02 3.12 14.26
C ASP A 10 -35.38 2.53 12.89
N GLU A 11 -36.17 1.46 12.89
CA GLU A 11 -36.55 0.73 11.68
C GLU A 11 -37.57 1.46 10.81
N ARG A 12 -38.21 2.50 11.36
CA ARG A 12 -39.17 3.34 10.65
C ARG A 12 -38.49 4.47 9.89
N LEU A 13 -37.25 4.77 10.24
CA LEU A 13 -36.50 5.90 9.74
C LEU A 13 -35.30 5.39 8.95
N GLY A 14 -35.30 5.63 7.64
CA GLY A 14 -34.21 5.22 6.77
C GLY A 14 -34.40 5.75 5.36
N ILE A 15 -33.70 5.13 4.41
CA ILE A 15 -33.63 5.63 3.02
C ILE A 15 -35.00 5.52 2.34
N ALA A 16 -35.82 4.53 2.72
CA ALA A 16 -37.15 4.30 2.20
C ALA A 16 -38.03 3.57 3.24
N PRO A 17 -39.37 3.55 3.09
CA PRO A 17 -40.25 2.78 3.96
C PRO A 17 -39.83 1.30 4.04
N GLY A 18 -39.63 0.79 5.26
CA GLY A 18 -39.18 -0.59 5.51
C GLY A 18 -37.69 -0.85 5.23
N GLN A 19 -36.92 0.19 4.89
CA GLN A 19 -35.47 0.12 4.74
C GLN A 19 -34.79 0.94 5.83
N PRO A 20 -34.34 0.32 6.94
CA PRO A 20 -33.64 1.02 8.00
C PRO A 20 -32.33 1.61 7.49
N ASP A 21 -31.88 2.73 8.08
CA ASP A 21 -30.57 3.32 7.81
C ASP A 21 -29.44 2.46 8.40
N ARG A 22 -29.21 1.30 7.79
CA ARG A 22 -28.19 0.31 8.20
C ARG A 22 -27.32 -0.04 7.01
N LEU A 23 -26.01 0.16 7.16
CA LEU A 23 -24.99 -0.24 6.20
C LEU A 23 -24.23 -1.45 6.76
N PRO A 24 -23.85 -2.43 5.91
CA PRO A 24 -23.05 -3.55 6.37
C PRO A 24 -21.70 -3.06 6.90
N ALA A 25 -21.32 -3.54 8.08
CA ALA A 25 -20.03 -3.19 8.67
C ALA A 25 -18.91 -3.88 7.88
N PRO A 26 -17.77 -3.21 7.63
CA PRO A 26 -16.58 -3.86 7.11
C PRO A 26 -16.13 -5.00 8.03
N SER A 27 -15.59 -6.07 7.46
CA SER A 27 -15.19 -7.29 8.21
C SER A 27 -14.28 -7.00 9.41
N ALA A 28 -13.32 -6.09 9.25
CA ALA A 28 -12.45 -5.65 10.32
C ALA A 28 -13.23 -5.04 11.50
N MET A 29 -14.25 -4.24 11.20
CA MET A 29 -15.09 -3.64 12.24
C MET A 29 -16.01 -4.67 12.88
N THR A 30 -16.59 -5.59 12.12
CA THR A 30 -17.40 -6.68 12.68
C THR A 30 -16.60 -7.55 13.66
N TYR A 31 -15.32 -7.80 13.37
CA TYR A 31 -14.44 -8.55 14.27
C TYR A 31 -14.28 -7.88 15.65
N TRP A 32 -14.06 -6.56 15.68
CA TRP A 32 -13.82 -5.83 16.92
C TRP A 32 -15.09 -5.42 17.67
N THR A 33 -16.14 -5.04 16.94
CA THR A 33 -17.38 -4.52 17.51
C THR A 33 -18.43 -5.60 17.76
N GLN A 34 -18.26 -6.79 17.18
CA GLN A 34 -19.28 -7.85 17.15
C GLN A 34 -20.61 -7.40 16.51
N GLN A 35 -20.59 -6.30 15.77
CA GLN A 35 -21.75 -5.74 15.08
C GLN A 35 -21.60 -5.91 13.57
N SER A 36 -22.65 -6.43 12.93
CA SER A 36 -22.65 -6.71 11.49
C SER A 36 -23.07 -5.51 10.64
N TRP A 37 -23.51 -4.43 11.25
CA TRP A 37 -24.02 -3.23 10.58
C TRP A 37 -23.75 -1.95 11.37
N PHE A 38 -23.72 -0.82 10.68
CA PHE A 38 -23.63 0.52 11.25
C PHE A 38 -24.81 1.36 10.79
N THR A 39 -25.22 2.31 11.63
CA THR A 39 -26.15 3.37 11.23
C THR A 39 -25.46 4.36 10.30
N GLY A 40 -26.24 5.07 9.46
CA GLY A 40 -25.70 6.18 8.67
C GLY A 40 -25.09 7.27 9.56
N GLY A 41 -25.63 7.47 10.77
CA GLY A 41 -25.06 8.35 11.79
C GLY A 41 -23.66 7.94 12.26
N GLU A 42 -23.44 6.65 12.55
CA GLU A 42 -22.12 6.12 12.90
C GLU A 42 -21.13 6.23 11.74
N SER A 43 -21.58 5.96 10.52
CA SER A 43 -20.77 6.14 9.31
C SER A 43 -20.35 7.60 9.12
N LEU A 44 -21.29 8.53 9.27
CA LEU A 44 -21.05 9.97 9.16
C LEU A 44 -20.15 10.49 10.29
N ALA A 45 -20.33 9.99 11.52
CA ALA A 45 -19.45 10.30 12.64
C ALA A 45 -18.03 9.82 12.39
N TYR A 46 -17.86 8.59 11.89
CA TYR A 46 -16.57 8.06 11.51
C TYR A 46 -15.90 8.91 10.42
N MET A 47 -16.61 9.22 9.33
CA MET A 47 -16.09 10.05 8.24
C MET A 47 -15.72 11.46 8.72
N THR A 48 -16.56 12.08 9.54
CA THR A 48 -16.33 13.43 10.07
C THR A 48 -15.13 13.43 11.01
N HIS A 49 -15.02 12.43 11.89
CA HIS A 49 -13.85 12.25 12.75
C HIS A 49 -12.58 12.09 11.91
N HIS A 50 -12.61 11.26 10.86
CA HIS A 50 -11.44 11.04 10.00
C HIS A 50 -11.05 12.29 9.19
N PHE A 51 -12.05 13.03 8.70
CA PHE A 51 -11.87 14.31 8.01
C PHE A 51 -11.21 15.35 8.92
N LEU A 52 -11.73 15.52 10.14
CA LEU A 52 -11.22 16.51 11.09
C LEU A 52 -9.84 16.13 11.64
N SER A 53 -9.59 14.84 11.86
CA SER A 53 -8.33 14.32 12.38
C SER A 53 -7.21 14.22 11.34
N ARG A 54 -7.43 14.69 10.10
CA ARG A 54 -6.48 14.64 8.96
C ARG A 54 -5.87 13.25 8.72
N GLN A 55 -6.60 12.19 9.06
CA GLN A 55 -6.17 10.81 8.79
C GLN A 55 -6.53 10.35 7.37
N MET A 56 -6.79 11.27 6.43
CA MET A 56 -7.00 10.89 5.04
C MET A 56 -5.71 10.32 4.46
N VAL A 57 -5.62 9.00 4.45
CA VAL A 57 -4.59 8.29 3.72
C VAL A 57 -4.89 8.48 2.23
N ILE A 58 -3.98 9.14 1.51
CA ILE A 58 -4.08 9.25 0.05
C ILE A 58 -3.35 8.04 -0.53
N PRO A 59 -4.06 7.01 -1.03
CA PRO A 59 -3.42 5.90 -1.70
C PRO A 59 -2.85 6.37 -3.04
N VAL A 60 -1.55 6.20 -3.23
CA VAL A 60 -0.93 6.38 -4.55
C VAL A 60 -1.20 5.11 -5.36
N ALA A 61 -1.59 5.27 -6.63
CA ALA A 61 -1.92 4.14 -7.49
C ALA A 61 -0.72 3.20 -7.71
N ASP A 62 -0.89 1.93 -7.33
CA ASP A 62 0.11 0.86 -7.41
C ASP A 62 0.73 0.69 -8.81
N PHE A 63 -0.06 0.90 -9.87
CA PHE A 63 0.36 0.63 -11.24
C PHE A 63 1.56 1.47 -11.70
N TRP A 64 1.65 2.73 -11.28
CA TRP A 64 2.75 3.61 -11.67
C TRP A 64 4.07 3.18 -11.05
N ALA A 65 4.06 2.84 -9.76
CA ALA A 65 5.26 2.40 -9.05
C ALA A 65 5.78 1.06 -9.59
N ILE A 66 4.88 0.13 -9.90
CA ILE A 66 5.23 -1.14 -10.54
C ILE A 66 5.83 -0.90 -11.93
N GLY A 67 5.25 0.00 -12.73
CA GLY A 67 5.78 0.37 -14.04
C GLY A 67 7.22 0.89 -13.97
N VAL A 68 7.50 1.80 -13.04
CA VAL A 68 8.87 2.30 -12.80
C VAL A 68 9.81 1.18 -12.37
N ALA A 69 9.38 0.29 -11.47
CA ALA A 69 10.18 -0.84 -11.02
C ALA A 69 10.53 -1.80 -12.17
N ILE A 70 9.61 -2.06 -13.10
CA ILE A 70 9.86 -2.89 -14.30
C ILE A 70 10.91 -2.23 -15.20
N VAL A 71 10.79 -0.92 -15.46
CA VAL A 71 11.73 -0.18 -16.31
C VAL A 71 13.14 -0.20 -15.69
N LEU A 72 13.25 0.13 -14.41
CA LEU A 72 14.52 0.09 -13.68
C LEU A 72 15.11 -1.32 -13.65
N GLY A 73 14.29 -2.34 -13.34
CA GLY A 73 14.73 -3.74 -13.34
C GLY A 73 15.26 -4.20 -14.70
N LYS A 74 14.59 -3.84 -15.80
CA LYS A 74 15.05 -4.14 -17.16
C LYS A 74 16.36 -3.43 -17.51
N ILE A 75 16.51 -2.16 -17.15
CA ILE A 75 17.76 -1.41 -17.39
C ILE A 75 18.92 -2.09 -16.66
N THR A 76 18.74 -2.39 -15.37
CA THR A 76 19.76 -3.08 -14.57
C THR A 76 20.11 -4.44 -15.16
N PHE A 77 19.10 -5.22 -15.57
CA PHE A 77 19.30 -6.51 -16.23
C PHE A 77 20.14 -6.38 -17.52
N LEU A 78 19.85 -5.39 -18.37
CA LEU A 78 20.57 -5.17 -19.62
C LEU A 78 22.02 -4.72 -19.39
N VAL A 79 22.24 -3.82 -18.43
CA VAL A 79 23.59 -3.37 -18.05
C VAL A 79 24.42 -4.55 -17.53
N LEU A 80 23.84 -5.38 -16.66
CA LEU A 80 24.52 -6.55 -16.10
C LEU A 80 24.83 -7.60 -17.17
N LYS A 81 23.87 -7.86 -18.09
CA LYS A 81 24.07 -8.80 -19.20
C LYS A 81 25.17 -8.34 -20.16
N ARG A 82 25.30 -7.03 -20.40
CA ARG A 82 26.35 -6.46 -21.27
C ARG A 82 27.74 -6.62 -20.65
N GLN A 83 27.84 -6.62 -19.32
CA GLN A 83 29.08 -6.83 -18.58
C GLN A 83 29.32 -8.32 -18.30
N SER A 84 29.49 -9.10 -19.38
CA SER A 84 29.67 -10.57 -19.40
C SER A 84 30.88 -11.12 -18.59
N LEU A 85 31.67 -10.27 -17.94
CA LEU A 85 32.89 -10.62 -17.19
C LEU A 85 32.83 -10.11 -15.74
N LEU A 86 31.64 -10.03 -15.17
CA LEU A 86 31.49 -9.63 -13.78
C LEU A 86 31.93 -10.76 -12.85
N SER A 87 32.94 -10.48 -12.02
CA SER A 87 33.39 -11.43 -11.00
C SER A 87 32.24 -11.76 -10.03
N PRO A 88 32.20 -12.99 -9.47
CA PRO A 88 31.14 -13.40 -8.54
C PRO A 88 31.06 -12.48 -7.30
N LYS A 89 32.16 -11.84 -6.91
CA LYS A 89 32.19 -10.84 -5.83
C LYS A 89 31.39 -9.58 -6.18
N LEU A 90 31.50 -9.11 -7.42
CA LEU A 90 30.81 -7.91 -7.88
C LEU A 90 29.31 -8.17 -8.06
N CYS A 91 28.95 -9.37 -8.52
CA CYS A 91 27.58 -9.88 -8.58
C CYS A 91 26.91 -9.88 -7.18
N LEU A 92 27.61 -10.41 -6.17
CA LEU A 92 27.13 -10.40 -4.78
C LEU A 92 27.00 -8.96 -4.23
N GLN A 93 27.95 -8.08 -4.55
CA GLN A 93 27.92 -6.68 -4.15
C GLN A 93 26.72 -5.92 -4.75
N ILE A 94 26.37 -6.20 -6.01
CA ILE A 94 25.19 -5.62 -6.65
C ILE A 94 23.90 -6.12 -5.99
N LEU A 95 23.83 -7.42 -5.66
CA LEU A 95 22.68 -7.99 -4.97
C LEU A 95 22.49 -7.35 -3.59
N THR A 96 23.55 -7.27 -2.77
CA THR A 96 23.47 -6.66 -1.43
C THR A 96 23.15 -5.17 -1.51
N CYS A 97 23.71 -4.43 -2.48
CA CYS A 97 23.38 -3.03 -2.71
C CYS A 97 21.91 -2.84 -3.14
N SER A 98 21.40 -3.70 -4.03
CA SER A 98 20.00 -3.67 -4.46
C SER A 98 19.03 -3.94 -3.31
N LEU A 99 19.36 -4.90 -2.44
CA LEU A 99 18.57 -5.22 -1.26
C LEU A 99 18.60 -4.06 -0.25
N GLY A 100 19.77 -3.48 0.00
CA GLY A 100 19.91 -2.30 0.85
C GLY A 100 19.10 -1.11 0.32
N THR A 101 19.09 -0.90 -0.99
CA THR A 101 18.30 0.17 -1.64
C THR A 101 16.80 -0.06 -1.43
N ALA A 102 16.32 -1.29 -1.56
CA ALA A 102 14.91 -1.63 -1.31
C ALA A 102 14.51 -1.38 0.16
N ILE A 103 15.40 -1.71 1.11
CA ILE A 103 15.16 -1.45 2.53
C ILE A 103 15.09 0.06 2.81
N VAL A 104 16.06 0.84 2.30
CA VAL A 104 16.08 2.30 2.47
C VAL A 104 14.83 2.92 1.85
N TYR A 105 14.43 2.48 0.66
CA TYR A 105 13.19 2.92 0.02
C TYR A 105 11.96 2.63 0.90
N GLY A 106 11.86 1.43 1.48
CA GLY A 106 10.79 1.07 2.41
C GLY A 106 10.75 1.98 3.64
N ILE A 107 11.90 2.29 4.23
CA ILE A 107 12.01 3.21 5.38
C ILE A 107 11.56 4.63 4.99
N VAL A 108 12.01 5.14 3.85
CA VAL A 108 11.61 6.47 3.36
C VAL A 108 10.10 6.53 3.12
N VAL A 109 9.53 5.50 2.49
CA VAL A 109 8.07 5.39 2.28
C VAL A 109 7.32 5.36 3.60
N ALA A 110 7.79 4.59 4.59
CA ALA A 110 7.19 4.55 5.92
C ALA A 110 7.23 5.93 6.61
N GLN A 111 8.34 6.65 6.48
CA GLN A 111 8.48 7.99 7.02
C GLN A 111 7.52 8.98 6.35
N VAL A 112 7.35 8.90 5.03
CA VAL A 112 6.39 9.70 4.27
C VAL A 112 4.95 9.39 4.71
N TYR A 113 4.63 8.13 4.95
CA TYR A 113 3.33 7.73 5.48
C TYR A 113 3.05 8.37 6.86
N ILE A 114 4.00 8.29 7.79
CA ILE A 114 3.85 8.89 9.13
C ILE A 114 3.74 10.42 9.05
N SER A 115 4.53 11.06 8.19
CA SER A 115 4.65 12.52 8.16
C SER A 115 3.55 13.20 7.33
N ALA A 116 3.12 12.57 6.24
CA ALA A 116 2.24 13.18 5.25
C ALA A 116 0.93 12.39 5.01
N GLY A 117 0.76 11.21 5.63
CA GLY A 117 -0.41 10.35 5.40
C GLY A 117 -0.47 9.77 3.98
N VAL A 118 0.61 9.84 3.20
CA VAL A 118 0.62 9.33 1.83
C VAL A 118 1.04 7.87 1.84
N LEU A 119 0.16 6.99 1.38
CA LEU A 119 0.46 5.56 1.26
C LEU A 119 1.10 5.30 -0.10
N LEU A 120 2.42 5.17 -0.11
CA LEU A 120 3.18 4.76 -1.27
C LEU A 120 3.33 3.23 -1.28
N PRO A 121 3.13 2.57 -2.44
CA PRO A 121 3.41 1.15 -2.58
C PRO A 121 4.91 0.89 -2.48
N TRP A 122 5.33 0.10 -1.49
CA TRP A 122 6.76 -0.21 -1.31
C TRP A 122 7.08 -1.68 -1.62
N PHE A 123 6.20 -2.61 -1.24
CA PHE A 123 6.48 -4.04 -1.28
C PHE A 123 6.53 -4.61 -2.71
N LEU A 124 5.44 -4.44 -3.47
CA LEU A 124 5.33 -4.93 -4.86
C LEU A 124 6.42 -4.37 -5.78
N PRO A 125 6.63 -3.04 -5.90
CA PRO A 125 7.67 -2.51 -6.78
C PRO A 125 9.08 -2.98 -6.38
N SER A 126 9.37 -3.07 -5.08
CA SER A 126 10.66 -3.58 -4.60
C SER A 126 10.87 -5.06 -4.98
N SER A 127 9.82 -5.88 -4.82
CA SER A 127 9.86 -7.31 -5.17
C SER A 127 10.11 -7.51 -6.67
N VAL A 128 9.41 -6.76 -7.52
CA VAL A 128 9.59 -6.82 -8.98
C VAL A 128 11.02 -6.44 -9.36
N PHE A 129 11.54 -5.34 -8.81
CA PHE A 129 12.92 -4.91 -9.07
C PHE A 129 13.94 -5.99 -8.66
N LEU A 130 13.82 -6.52 -7.45
CA LEU A 130 14.73 -7.56 -6.94
C LEU A 130 14.66 -8.85 -7.77
N ALA A 131 13.47 -9.24 -8.25
CA ALA A 131 13.32 -10.41 -9.11
C ALA A 131 14.14 -10.28 -10.41
N TYR A 132 14.17 -9.08 -11.02
CA TYR A 132 15.02 -8.80 -12.19
C TYR A 132 16.51 -8.88 -11.85
N VAL A 133 16.94 -8.31 -10.72
CA VAL A 133 18.34 -8.35 -10.27
C VAL A 133 18.80 -9.78 -9.98
N ILE A 134 17.98 -10.57 -9.29
CA ILE A 134 18.26 -11.99 -8.99
C ILE A 134 18.34 -12.81 -10.28
N SER A 135 17.43 -12.58 -11.23
CA SER A 135 17.45 -13.27 -12.52
C SER A 135 18.72 -12.95 -13.32
N ALA A 136 19.16 -11.68 -13.31
CA ALA A 136 20.37 -11.22 -13.99
C ALA A 136 21.63 -11.88 -13.41
N THR A 137 21.71 -11.93 -12.08
CA THR A 137 22.88 -12.43 -11.32
C THR A 137 22.98 -13.97 -11.35
N ARG A 138 21.85 -14.69 -11.27
CA ARG A 138 21.84 -16.17 -11.30
C ARG A 138 22.27 -16.75 -12.66
N LYS A 139 21.98 -16.07 -13.77
CA LYS A 139 22.36 -16.54 -15.11
C LYS A 139 23.87 -16.49 -15.37
N GLN A 140 24.62 -15.66 -14.63
CA GLN A 140 26.07 -15.55 -14.79
C GLN A 140 26.86 -16.62 -14.03
N ASN A 141 26.29 -17.25 -13.00
CA ASN A 141 26.97 -18.29 -12.22
C ASN A 141 26.96 -19.70 -12.88
N HIS A 142 26.26 -19.88 -14.01
CA HIS A 142 26.13 -21.15 -14.73
C HIS A 142 26.77 -21.14 -16.13
N ALA A 143 27.48 -20.07 -16.49
CA ALA A 143 28.28 -19.95 -17.71
C ALA A 143 29.77 -19.95 -17.34
#